data_AF-A0A2T1CK89-F1
#
_entry.id   AF-A0A2T1CK89-F1
#
_cell.length_a   1.000
_cell.length_b   1.000
_cell.length_c   1.000
_cell.angle_alpha   90.00
_cell.angle_beta   90.00
_cell.angle_gamma   90.00
#
_symmetry.space_group_name_H-M   'P 1'
#
loop_
_entity.id
_entity.type
_entity.pdbx_description
1 polymer ?
#
loop_
_entity_poly.entity_id
_entity_poly.type
_entity_poly.pdbx_seq_one_letter_code
_entity_poly.pdbx_strand_id
1 'polypeptide(L)'
;MTSSPASTLIFIDPSIDHYQHLIQGISSDADVVILDRNRDGVEQISQSLGSYRNLHSVQIVSHGSEASLQLGATYLSAETLNFYGWHLQAWSNALAKDASLLLYGCNVAAGDRGKAFVQCIKQLIGVEVAASETLVGNAAKGGNWLLEYATGMIQKPIGFRAEVLATYPSVLKNFNVNSYEALVAAITEANGDVEDAVIHFSSNIMLSGKLPTITSNIQFVGNNYTINGSKTYQIFTVNGAGKTVRISDLMIVDGLAKGSDGTDNGSTAGGNGAVGQGGGLFVQQGNVTLVNVTFDNNKAVGGQGGD
;
A
#
# COMPACT_ATOMS: atom_id res chain seq x y z
N MET A 1 29.90 24.15 20.64
CA MET A 1 28.75 24.78 19.97
C MET A 1 27.56 23.90 20.28
N THR A 2 26.64 24.35 21.13
CA THR A 2 25.39 23.63 21.39
C THR A 2 24.54 23.74 20.14
N SER A 3 24.21 22.63 19.48
CA SER A 3 23.26 22.64 18.37
C SER A 3 21.97 23.29 18.84
N SER A 4 21.45 24.28 18.10
CA SER A 4 20.10 24.77 18.35
C SER A 4 19.14 23.58 18.30
N PRO A 5 18.17 23.47 19.23
CA PRO A 5 17.22 22.36 19.21
C PRO A 5 16.49 22.32 17.87
N ALA A 6 16.30 21.12 17.33
CA ALA A 6 15.61 20.92 16.07
C ALA A 6 14.20 21.53 16.14
N SER A 7 13.81 22.24 15.09
CA SER A 7 12.49 22.89 15.01
C SER A 7 11.50 22.07 14.18
N THR A 8 12.02 21.05 13.49
CA THR A 8 11.26 20.10 12.67
C THR A 8 11.57 18.70 13.17
N LEU A 9 10.53 17.86 13.32
CA LEU A 9 10.69 16.43 13.62
C LEU A 9 10.03 15.62 12.51
N ILE A 10 10.77 14.70 11.91
CA ILE A 10 10.32 13.87 10.81
C ILE A 10 10.21 12.42 11.28
N PHE A 11 9.01 11.84 11.18
CA PHE A 11 8.78 10.42 11.35
C PHE A 11 8.77 9.75 10.00
N ILE A 12 9.52 8.65 9.85
CA ILE A 12 9.53 7.86 8.63
C ILE A 12 9.12 6.43 8.98
N ASP A 13 8.06 5.95 8.32
CA ASP A 13 7.71 4.53 8.34
C ASP A 13 8.66 3.74 7.42
N PRO A 14 9.41 2.75 7.94
CA PRO A 14 10.33 1.97 7.11
C PRO A 14 9.65 0.93 6.22
N SER A 15 8.31 0.91 6.13
CA SER A 15 7.57 0.13 5.15
C SER A 15 7.63 0.74 3.74
N ILE A 16 7.86 2.06 3.63
CA ILE A 16 8.01 2.71 2.32
C ILE A 16 9.31 2.27 1.67
N ASP A 17 9.26 2.06 0.36
CA ASP A 17 10.43 1.64 -0.41
C ASP A 17 11.56 2.67 -0.33
N HIS A 18 12.80 2.22 -0.22
CA HIS A 18 13.97 3.10 -0.25
C HIS A 18 13.96 4.24 0.79
N TYR A 19 13.33 4.06 1.96
CA TYR A 19 13.30 5.11 3.01
C TYR A 19 14.70 5.60 3.43
N GLN A 20 15.74 4.76 3.33
CA GLN A 20 17.13 5.17 3.62
C GLN A 20 17.64 6.25 2.66
N HIS A 21 17.11 6.32 1.44
CA HIS A 21 17.41 7.40 0.49
C HIS A 21 16.95 8.74 1.06
N LEU A 22 15.76 8.79 1.66
CA LEU A 22 15.20 10.02 2.26
C LEU A 22 16.02 10.49 3.46
N ILE A 23 16.56 9.56 4.26
CA ILE A 23 17.41 9.88 5.42
C ILE A 23 18.66 10.69 5.00
N GLN A 24 19.20 10.43 3.81
CA GLN A 24 20.38 11.16 3.30
C GLN A 24 20.08 12.63 2.98
N GLY A 25 18.80 12.99 2.89
CA GLY A 25 18.32 14.31 2.53
C GLY A 25 17.81 15.15 3.69
N ILE A 26 17.85 14.68 4.93
CA ILE A 26 17.30 15.42 6.07
C ILE A 26 17.98 16.78 6.20
N SER A 27 17.17 17.84 6.30
CA SER A 27 17.64 19.20 6.50
C SER A 27 18.36 19.36 7.84
N SER A 28 19.35 20.25 7.93
CA SER A 28 20.15 20.44 9.14
C SER A 28 19.39 20.96 10.36
N ASP A 29 18.15 21.43 10.17
CA ASP A 29 17.25 21.93 11.22
C ASP A 29 16.17 20.91 11.65
N ALA A 30 16.28 19.68 11.17
CA ALA A 30 15.33 18.60 11.39
C ALA A 30 15.97 17.38 12.09
N ASP A 31 15.23 16.82 13.05
CA ASP A 31 15.51 15.50 13.62
C ASP A 31 14.67 14.44 12.88
N VAL A 32 15.15 13.19 12.87
CA VAL A 32 14.42 12.06 12.29
C VAL A 32 14.21 10.95 13.31
N VAL A 33 13.03 10.35 13.29
CA VAL A 33 12.68 9.13 14.01
C VAL A 33 12.18 8.10 13.01
N ILE A 34 12.84 6.94 12.96
CA ILE A 34 12.38 5.80 12.15
C ILE A 34 11.45 4.96 13.03
N LEU A 35 10.23 4.72 12.57
CA LEU A 35 9.26 3.88 13.30
C LEU A 35 9.69 2.41 13.25
N ASP A 36 9.28 1.64 14.26
CA ASP A 36 9.30 0.18 14.21
C ASP A 36 8.04 -0.32 13.51
N ARG A 37 8.24 -1.08 12.43
CA ARG A 37 7.16 -1.66 11.60
C ARG A 37 6.24 -2.62 12.35
N ASN A 38 6.68 -3.19 13.47
CA ASN A 38 5.93 -4.21 14.21
C ASN A 38 5.21 -3.64 15.44
N ARG A 39 5.31 -2.33 15.68
CA ARG A 39 4.70 -1.65 16.82
C ARG A 39 3.64 -0.65 16.34
N ASP A 40 2.73 -0.29 17.24
CA ASP A 40 1.77 0.76 16.97
C ASP A 40 2.48 2.09 16.66
N GLY A 41 2.32 2.61 15.45
CA GLY A 41 3.01 3.82 15.02
C GLY A 41 2.51 5.09 15.70
N VAL A 42 1.23 5.15 16.07
CA VAL A 42 0.66 6.34 16.75
C VAL A 42 1.22 6.42 18.18
N GLU A 43 1.29 5.30 18.89
CA GLU A 43 1.92 5.24 20.22
C GLU A 43 3.41 5.63 20.16
N GLN A 44 4.14 5.17 19.15
CA GLN A 44 5.56 5.51 18.97
C GLN A 44 5.78 7.00 18.72
N ILE A 45 4.94 7.61 17.89
CA ILE A 45 4.98 9.06 17.65
C ILE A 45 4.66 9.81 18.94
N SER A 46 3.63 9.41 19.68
CA SER A 46 3.31 10.01 20.99
C SER A 46 4.46 9.91 21.99
N GLN A 47 5.09 8.73 22.11
CA GLN A 47 6.25 8.51 22.99
C GLN A 47 7.41 9.43 22.62
N SER A 48 7.71 9.55 21.32
CA SER A 48 8.80 10.39 20.81
C SER A 48 8.52 11.87 21.08
N LEU A 49 7.33 12.35 20.71
CA LEU A 49 6.91 13.75 20.90
C LEU A 49 6.90 14.17 22.38
N GLY A 50 6.72 13.22 23.32
CA GLY A 50 6.84 13.49 24.76
C GLY A 50 8.17 14.15 25.17
N SER A 51 9.24 13.94 24.41
CA SER A 51 10.58 14.49 24.65
C SER A 51 10.85 15.85 23.98
N TYR A 52 9.92 16.34 23.16
CA TYR A 52 10.08 17.57 22.37
C TYR A 52 9.18 18.69 22.87
N ARG A 53 9.58 19.95 22.65
CA ARG A 53 8.76 21.15 22.91
C ARG A 53 9.05 22.19 21.83
N ASN A 54 8.07 23.04 21.53
CA ASN A 54 8.19 24.15 20.57
C ASN A 54 8.64 23.70 19.15
N LEU A 55 8.24 22.51 18.71
CA LEU A 55 8.39 22.10 17.33
C LEU A 55 7.49 22.96 16.44
N HIS A 56 8.04 23.54 15.38
CA HIS A 56 7.28 24.31 14.39
C HIS A 56 6.78 23.43 13.24
N SER A 57 7.32 22.23 13.10
CA SER A 57 6.83 21.25 12.13
C SER A 57 7.00 19.83 12.66
N VAL A 58 5.95 19.03 12.51
CA VAL A 58 6.04 17.57 12.56
C VAL A 58 5.68 17.05 11.17
N GLN A 59 6.48 16.14 10.65
CA GLN A 59 6.29 15.56 9.33
C GLN A 59 6.22 14.06 9.46
N ILE A 60 5.27 13.43 8.79
CA ILE A 60 5.10 11.98 8.79
C ILE A 60 5.22 11.52 7.35
N VAL A 61 6.17 10.63 7.07
CA VAL A 61 6.39 10.04 5.75
C VAL A 61 6.06 8.56 5.84
N SER A 62 5.01 8.15 5.15
CA SER A 62 4.53 6.77 5.19
C SER A 62 3.75 6.42 3.93
N HIS A 63 3.26 5.19 3.86
CA HIS A 63 2.17 4.89 2.94
C HIS A 63 0.88 5.58 3.37
N GLY A 64 0.02 5.83 2.39
CA GLY A 64 -1.28 6.42 2.60
C GLY A 64 -2.31 5.90 1.60
N SER A 65 -3.57 6.14 1.95
CA SER A 65 -4.73 6.03 1.07
C SER A 65 -5.77 7.06 1.48
N GLU A 66 -6.88 7.16 0.76
CA GLU A 66 -8.00 8.05 1.15
C GLU A 66 -8.32 7.89 2.65
N ALA A 67 -8.21 9.00 3.40
CA ALA A 67 -8.48 9.08 4.82
C ALA A 67 -7.69 8.09 5.71
N SER A 68 -6.46 7.71 5.32
CA SER A 68 -5.62 6.80 6.10
C SER A 68 -4.12 6.96 5.87
N LEU A 69 -3.35 6.76 6.94
CA LEU A 69 -1.89 6.58 6.97
C LEU A 69 -1.57 5.23 7.60
N GLN A 70 -0.62 4.50 7.01
CA GLN A 70 -0.02 3.33 7.65
C GLN A 70 1.16 3.79 8.52
N LEU A 71 1.15 3.44 9.80
CA LEU A 71 2.18 3.84 10.76
C LEU A 71 2.60 2.61 11.58
N GLY A 72 3.76 2.06 11.27
CA GLY A 72 4.23 0.78 11.79
C GLY A 72 3.22 -0.34 11.51
N ALA A 73 2.75 -0.97 12.58
CA ALA A 73 1.75 -2.04 12.51
C ALA A 73 0.30 -1.55 12.52
N THR A 74 0.06 -0.24 12.57
CA THR A 74 -1.28 0.35 12.72
C THR A 74 -1.68 1.23 11.55
N TYR A 75 -2.97 1.48 11.43
CA TYR A 75 -3.52 2.49 10.52
C TYR A 75 -4.13 3.62 11.34
N LEU A 76 -3.63 4.84 11.13
CA LEU A 76 -4.33 6.04 11.55
C LEU A 76 -5.29 6.44 10.41
N SER A 77 -6.58 6.18 10.59
CA SER A 77 -7.61 6.39 9.57
C SER A 77 -8.85 7.06 10.14
N ALA A 78 -9.80 7.42 9.28
CA ALA A 78 -11.10 7.94 9.72
C ALA A 78 -11.84 6.98 10.70
N GLU A 79 -11.62 5.68 10.58
CA GLU A 79 -12.25 4.65 11.43
C GLU A 79 -11.56 4.53 12.80
N THR A 80 -10.23 4.74 12.84
CA THR A 80 -9.43 4.58 14.05
C THR A 80 -9.17 5.90 14.79
N LEU A 81 -9.54 7.04 14.21
CA LEU A 81 -9.24 8.36 14.76
C LEU A 81 -9.79 8.55 16.18
N ASN A 82 -11.00 8.05 16.45
CA ASN A 82 -11.61 8.13 17.79
C ASN A 82 -10.83 7.32 18.83
N PHE A 83 -10.26 6.18 18.44
CA PHE A 83 -9.42 5.37 19.32
C PHE A 83 -8.13 6.11 19.69
N TYR A 84 -7.53 6.84 18.74
CA TYR A 84 -6.31 7.61 18.96
C TYR A 84 -6.50 9.05 19.44
N GLY A 85 -7.74 9.48 19.73
CA GLY A 85 -8.03 10.88 20.06
C GLY A 85 -7.14 11.46 21.18
N TRP A 86 -6.93 10.70 22.26
CA TRP A 86 -6.05 11.09 23.37
C TRP A 86 -4.57 11.20 22.96
N HIS A 87 -4.10 10.29 22.11
CA HIS A 87 -2.73 10.31 21.60
C HIS A 87 -2.50 11.55 20.74
N LEU A 88 -3.40 11.84 19.82
CA LEU A 88 -3.33 13.00 18.92
C LEU A 88 -3.42 14.32 19.68
N GLN A 89 -4.35 14.43 20.65
CA GLN A 89 -4.42 15.61 21.51
C GLN A 89 -3.12 15.84 22.27
N ALA A 90 -2.48 14.77 22.76
CA ALA A 90 -1.21 14.86 23.47
C ALA A 90 -0.04 15.33 22.59
N TRP A 91 -0.10 15.14 21.26
CA TRP A 91 0.93 15.63 20.33
C TRP A 91 1.06 17.15 20.38
N SER A 92 -0.05 17.87 20.62
CA SER A 92 -0.06 19.34 20.73
C SER A 92 0.92 19.89 21.77
N ASN A 93 1.22 19.12 22.82
CA ASN A 93 2.15 19.54 23.89
C ASN A 93 3.60 19.70 23.40
N ALA A 94 3.95 19.06 22.28
CA ALA A 94 5.27 19.17 21.67
C ALA A 94 5.38 20.34 20.67
N LEU A 95 4.24 20.90 20.24
CA LEU A 95 4.14 21.82 19.13
C LEU A 95 4.12 23.28 19.58
N ALA A 96 4.72 24.16 18.77
CA ALA A 96 4.50 25.60 18.85
C ALA A 96 3.07 25.95 18.39
N LYS A 97 2.58 27.13 18.79
CA LYS A 97 1.20 27.58 18.50
C LYS A 97 0.92 27.71 16.99
N ASP A 98 1.94 28.07 16.22
CA ASP A 98 1.91 28.22 14.78
C ASP A 98 2.47 26.99 14.05
N ALA A 99 2.70 25.88 14.74
CA ALA A 99 3.26 24.69 14.10
C ALA A 99 2.36 24.14 12.98
N SER A 100 2.93 23.26 12.15
CA SER A 100 2.16 22.52 11.15
C SER A 100 2.49 21.03 11.19
N LEU A 101 1.46 20.19 10.98
CA LEU A 101 1.61 18.75 10.77
C LEU A 101 1.53 18.43 9.29
N LEU A 102 2.57 17.83 8.73
CA LEU A 102 2.66 17.48 7.31
C LEU A 102 2.56 15.97 7.13
N LEU A 103 1.58 15.51 6.36
CA LEU A 103 1.27 14.10 6.16
C LEU A 103 1.65 13.69 4.73
N TYR A 104 2.88 13.22 4.56
CA TYR A 104 3.40 12.67 3.32
C TYR A 104 3.06 11.18 3.22
N GLY A 105 1.85 10.90 2.73
CA GLY A 105 1.45 9.58 2.27
C GLY A 105 0.51 9.76 1.09
N CYS A 106 0.51 8.81 0.14
CA CYS A 106 -0.28 8.91 -1.08
C CYS A 106 -1.79 9.08 -0.77
N ASN A 107 -2.45 10.03 -1.44
CA ASN A 107 -3.90 10.19 -1.46
C ASN A 107 -4.60 10.37 -0.10
N VAL A 108 -3.88 10.77 0.96
CA VAL A 108 -4.43 10.88 2.32
C VAL A 108 -5.63 11.82 2.39
N ALA A 109 -5.57 12.93 1.65
CA ALA A 109 -6.61 13.93 1.53
C ALA A 109 -7.48 13.79 0.27
N ALA A 110 -7.36 12.68 -0.47
CA ALA A 110 -8.14 12.49 -1.69
C ALA A 110 -9.65 12.47 -1.37
N GLY A 111 -10.43 13.18 -2.20
CA GLY A 111 -11.89 13.24 -2.05
C GLY A 111 -12.38 13.93 -0.77
N ASP A 112 -13.70 14.00 -0.62
CA ASP A 112 -14.33 14.68 0.52
C ASP A 112 -14.03 13.97 1.85
N ARG A 113 -13.92 12.63 1.82
CA ARG A 113 -13.62 11.83 3.02
C ARG A 113 -12.18 12.06 3.50
N GLY A 114 -11.21 12.09 2.58
CA GLY A 114 -9.82 12.41 2.92
C GLY A 114 -9.68 13.82 3.51
N LYS A 115 -10.32 14.82 2.91
CA LYS A 115 -10.34 16.20 3.42
C LYS A 115 -10.97 16.28 4.81
N ALA A 116 -12.10 15.60 5.03
CA ALA A 116 -12.75 15.52 6.34
C ALA A 116 -11.84 14.88 7.39
N PHE A 117 -11.14 13.79 7.05
CA PHE A 117 -10.16 13.14 7.92
C PHE A 117 -9.06 14.10 8.38
N VAL A 118 -8.47 14.84 7.44
CA VAL A 118 -7.41 15.84 7.75
C VAL A 118 -7.95 16.98 8.62
N GLN A 119 -9.18 17.44 8.37
CA GLN A 119 -9.85 18.43 9.23
C GLN A 119 -10.10 17.92 10.65
N CYS A 120 -10.48 16.65 10.81
CA CYS A 120 -10.64 16.05 12.14
C CYS A 120 -9.30 15.97 12.88
N ILE A 121 -8.19 15.66 12.20
CA ILE A 121 -6.85 15.72 12.80
C ILE A 121 -6.52 17.15 13.27
N LYS A 122 -6.79 18.17 12.45
CA LYS A 122 -6.64 19.58 12.87
C LYS A 122 -7.41 19.87 14.15
N GLN A 123 -8.67 19.44 14.23
CA GLN A 123 -9.51 19.69 15.41
C GLN A 123 -8.97 19.01 16.67
N LEU A 124 -8.35 17.84 16.55
CA LEU A 124 -7.77 17.11 17.67
C LEU A 124 -6.43 17.69 18.14
N ILE A 125 -5.56 18.10 17.22
CA ILE A 125 -4.20 18.57 17.54
C ILE A 125 -4.17 20.09 17.78
N GLY A 126 -5.06 20.85 17.14
CA GLY A 126 -5.15 22.31 17.27
C GLY A 126 -4.15 23.10 16.42
N VAL A 127 -3.47 22.46 15.46
CA VAL A 127 -2.54 23.11 14.52
C VAL A 127 -2.97 22.85 13.07
N GLU A 128 -2.39 23.59 12.13
CA GLU A 128 -2.68 23.37 10.71
C GLU A 128 -2.08 22.05 10.22
N VAL A 129 -2.85 21.35 9.38
CA VAL A 129 -2.47 20.05 8.82
C VAL A 129 -2.50 20.14 7.30
N ALA A 130 -1.48 19.58 6.65
CA ALA A 130 -1.47 19.39 5.20
C ALA A 130 -1.23 17.92 4.85
N ALA A 131 -1.81 17.49 3.75
CA ALA A 131 -1.79 16.11 3.27
C ALA A 131 -1.91 16.06 1.74
N SER A 132 -1.44 14.98 1.12
CA SER A 132 -1.51 14.84 -0.34
C SER A 132 -2.89 14.39 -0.81
N GLU A 133 -3.34 14.91 -1.96
CA GLU A 133 -4.50 14.38 -2.70
C GLU A 133 -4.07 13.38 -3.79
N THR A 134 -2.76 13.30 -4.09
CA THR A 134 -2.19 12.51 -5.18
C THR A 134 -1.07 11.56 -4.72
N LEU A 135 -0.37 10.93 -5.65
CA LEU A 135 0.81 10.12 -5.32
C LEU A 135 1.95 10.99 -4.81
N VAL A 136 2.59 10.57 -3.72
CA VAL A 136 3.77 11.24 -3.18
C VAL A 136 5.04 10.52 -3.65
N GLY A 137 6.03 11.23 -4.16
CA GLY A 137 7.32 10.66 -4.55
C GLY A 137 7.81 11.07 -5.94
N ASN A 138 8.37 10.10 -6.68
CA ASN A 138 9.06 10.32 -7.94
C ASN A 138 8.15 10.85 -9.07
N ALA A 139 8.55 11.96 -9.70
CA ALA A 139 7.80 12.59 -10.79
C ALA A 139 7.69 11.75 -12.06
N ALA A 140 8.72 10.95 -12.40
CA ALA A 140 8.66 10.04 -13.54
C ALA A 140 7.68 8.87 -13.33
N LYS A 141 7.23 8.67 -12.08
CA LYS A 141 6.23 7.67 -11.68
C LYS A 141 4.86 8.27 -11.37
N GLY A 142 4.64 9.53 -11.77
CA GLY A 142 3.40 10.25 -11.54
C GLY A 142 3.21 10.79 -10.12
N GLY A 143 4.22 10.66 -9.25
CA GLY A 143 4.23 11.26 -7.92
C GLY A 143 4.75 12.68 -7.90
N ASN A 144 4.57 13.37 -6.77
CA ASN A 144 5.24 14.63 -6.49
C ASN A 144 5.42 14.78 -4.96
N TRP A 145 6.05 15.85 -4.47
CA TRP A 145 6.23 16.07 -3.02
C TRP A 145 5.37 17.21 -2.48
N LEU A 146 4.27 17.53 -3.18
CA LEU A 146 3.31 18.56 -2.78
C LEU A 146 2.27 17.96 -1.84
N LEU A 147 1.70 18.84 -1.01
CA LEU A 147 0.53 18.56 -0.19
C LEU A 147 -0.57 19.48 -0.69
N GLU A 148 -1.42 18.96 -1.58
CA GLU A 148 -2.42 19.75 -2.30
C GLU A 148 -3.56 20.24 -1.40
N TYR A 149 -3.79 19.53 -0.29
CA TYR A 149 -4.76 19.93 0.70
C TYR A 149 -4.07 20.43 1.98
N ALA A 150 -4.46 21.62 2.42
CA ALA A 150 -4.06 22.19 3.69
C ALA A 150 -5.27 22.80 4.39
N THR A 151 -5.35 22.64 5.71
CA THR A 151 -6.44 23.21 6.51
C THR A 151 -6.29 24.70 6.80
N GLY A 152 -5.15 25.29 6.39
CA GLY A 152 -4.74 26.67 6.63
C GLY A 152 -3.31 26.93 6.13
N MET A 153 -2.68 28.00 6.60
CA MET A 153 -1.31 28.36 6.19
C MET A 153 -0.27 27.45 6.83
N ILE A 154 0.57 26.84 5.99
CA ILE A 154 1.68 25.97 6.42
C ILE A 154 2.94 26.81 6.62
N GLN A 155 3.55 26.72 7.81
CA GLN A 155 4.69 27.57 8.19
C GLN A 155 6.03 27.09 7.64
N LYS A 156 6.24 25.76 7.65
CA LYS A 156 7.50 25.15 7.22
C LYS A 156 7.29 24.19 6.06
N PRO A 157 8.11 24.25 5.01
CA PRO A 157 8.07 23.29 3.92
C PRO A 157 8.67 21.93 4.34
N ILE A 158 8.71 21.01 3.38
CA ILE A 158 9.28 19.67 3.55
C ILE A 158 10.71 19.71 4.12
N GLY A 159 10.99 18.85 5.10
CA GLY A 159 12.25 18.79 5.84
C GLY A 159 13.34 17.97 5.14
N PHE A 160 13.27 17.88 3.80
CA PHE A 160 14.24 17.17 2.98
C PHE A 160 14.82 18.09 1.90
N ARG A 161 16.09 17.89 1.58
CA ARG A 161 16.78 18.53 0.45
C ARG A 161 16.13 18.16 -0.87
N ALA A 162 15.91 19.15 -1.72
CA ALA A 162 15.24 18.99 -3.01
C ALA A 162 15.94 17.96 -3.91
N GLU A 163 17.28 17.90 -3.88
CA GLU A 163 18.06 16.94 -4.68
C GLU A 163 17.78 15.47 -4.31
N VAL A 164 17.51 15.19 -3.03
CA VAL A 164 17.18 13.84 -2.55
C VAL A 164 15.76 13.46 -2.93
N LEU A 165 14.81 14.39 -2.78
CA LEU A 165 13.43 14.19 -3.20
C LEU A 165 13.31 13.96 -4.72
N ALA A 166 14.08 14.69 -5.52
CA ALA A 166 14.11 14.57 -6.97
C ALA A 166 14.67 13.22 -7.46
N THR A 167 15.51 12.57 -6.64
CA THR A 167 16.16 11.30 -6.97
C THR A 167 15.58 10.10 -6.22
N TYR A 168 14.56 10.33 -5.37
CA TYR A 168 13.87 9.24 -4.69
C TYR A 168 13.28 8.29 -5.74
N PRO A 169 13.59 6.98 -5.70
CA PRO A 169 13.35 6.09 -6.82
C PRO A 169 11.89 5.68 -6.98
N SER A 170 11.06 5.80 -5.94
CA SER A 170 9.71 5.23 -5.89
C SER A 170 8.62 6.27 -5.62
N VAL A 171 7.39 5.83 -5.39
CA VAL A 171 6.30 6.60 -4.79
C VAL A 171 5.92 5.97 -3.45
N LEU A 172 5.31 6.72 -2.54
CA LEU A 172 4.90 6.24 -1.21
C LEU A 172 3.67 5.33 -1.26
N LYS A 173 3.43 4.64 -2.38
CA LYS A 173 2.22 3.88 -2.62
C LYS A 173 2.27 2.52 -1.91
N ASN A 174 1.14 2.09 -1.36
CA ASN A 174 0.93 0.72 -0.90
C ASN A 174 -0.31 0.13 -1.58
N PHE A 175 -0.27 -1.17 -1.88
CA PHE A 175 -1.40 -1.92 -2.38
C PHE A 175 -2.03 -2.76 -1.25
N ASN A 176 -2.91 -2.15 -0.46
CA ASN A 176 -3.75 -2.90 0.47
C ASN A 176 -5.05 -3.33 -0.21
N VAL A 177 -5.36 -4.62 -0.21
CA VAL A 177 -6.51 -5.18 -0.91
C VAL A 177 -7.47 -5.84 0.08
N ASN A 178 -8.72 -5.40 0.06
CA ASN A 178 -9.80 -5.92 0.90
C ASN A 178 -11.05 -6.35 0.12
N SER A 179 -10.99 -6.28 -1.21
CA SER A 179 -12.06 -6.67 -2.10
C SER A 179 -11.50 -7.19 -3.43
N TYR A 180 -12.35 -7.85 -4.21
CA TYR A 180 -12.01 -8.30 -5.55
C TYR A 180 -11.56 -7.14 -6.45
N GLU A 181 -12.29 -6.03 -6.42
CA GLU A 181 -12.03 -4.84 -7.23
C GLU A 181 -10.69 -4.20 -6.85
N ALA A 182 -10.38 -4.10 -5.55
CA ALA A 182 -9.10 -3.60 -5.06
C ALA A 182 -7.94 -4.48 -5.53
N LEU A 183 -8.10 -5.81 -5.50
CA LEU A 183 -7.09 -6.75 -5.97
C LEU A 183 -6.88 -6.66 -7.48
N VAL A 184 -7.95 -6.55 -8.27
CA VAL A 184 -7.87 -6.33 -9.73
C VAL A 184 -7.11 -5.04 -10.04
N ALA A 185 -7.45 -3.94 -9.37
CA ALA A 185 -6.77 -2.65 -9.56
C ALA A 185 -5.27 -2.75 -9.20
N ALA A 186 -4.95 -3.37 -8.06
CA ALA A 186 -3.58 -3.54 -7.61
C ALA A 186 -2.73 -4.37 -8.59
N ILE A 187 -3.24 -5.50 -9.07
CA ILE A 187 -2.52 -6.33 -10.05
C ILE A 187 -2.36 -5.59 -11.39
N THR A 188 -3.43 -4.93 -11.85
CA THR A 188 -3.38 -4.18 -13.12
C THR A 188 -2.33 -3.09 -13.09
N GLU A 189 -2.27 -2.35 -11.99
CA GLU A 189 -1.28 -1.30 -11.81
C GLU A 189 0.13 -1.86 -11.64
N ALA A 190 0.31 -2.89 -10.81
CA ALA A 190 1.59 -3.57 -10.64
C ALA A 190 2.14 -4.14 -11.96
N ASN A 191 1.28 -4.58 -12.87
CA ASN A 191 1.69 -5.03 -14.20
C ASN A 191 2.15 -3.89 -15.11
N GLY A 192 1.68 -2.67 -14.88
CA GLY A 192 2.07 -1.47 -15.63
C GLY A 192 3.32 -0.78 -15.07
N ASP A 193 3.72 -1.10 -13.84
CA ASP A 193 4.89 -0.53 -13.18
C ASP A 193 6.18 -1.29 -13.55
N VAL A 194 7.30 -0.56 -13.50
CA VAL A 194 8.65 -1.09 -13.69
C VAL A 194 9.28 -1.55 -12.36
N GLU A 195 8.71 -1.17 -11.22
CA GLU A 195 9.14 -1.63 -9.90
C GLU A 195 8.44 -2.89 -9.40
N ASP A 196 9.07 -3.53 -8.43
CA ASP A 196 8.52 -4.69 -7.73
C ASP A 196 7.37 -4.22 -6.83
N ALA A 197 6.15 -4.70 -7.09
CA ALA A 197 4.99 -4.33 -6.30
C ALA A 197 4.81 -5.27 -5.09
N VAL A 198 4.42 -4.71 -3.94
CA VAL A 198 3.99 -5.50 -2.78
C VAL A 198 2.50 -5.28 -2.54
N ILE A 199 1.72 -6.35 -2.64
CA ILE A 199 0.25 -6.37 -2.45
C ILE A 199 -0.07 -7.08 -1.13
N HIS A 200 -0.64 -6.33 -0.19
CA HIS A 200 -1.02 -6.81 1.13
C HIS A 200 -2.51 -7.08 1.21
N PHE A 201 -2.89 -8.31 1.56
CA PHE A 201 -4.28 -8.64 1.89
C PHE A 201 -4.62 -8.09 3.26
N SER A 202 -5.76 -7.41 3.36
CA SER A 202 -6.30 -6.88 4.63
C SER A 202 -7.69 -7.45 4.97
N SER A 203 -8.22 -8.35 4.14
CA SER A 203 -9.43 -9.13 4.42
C SER A 203 -9.45 -10.42 3.58
N ASN A 204 -10.42 -11.29 3.87
CA ASN A 204 -10.76 -12.39 2.96
C ASN A 204 -11.41 -11.83 1.68
N ILE A 205 -10.98 -12.34 0.52
CA ILE A 205 -11.46 -11.91 -0.79
C ILE A 205 -12.15 -13.09 -1.49
N MET A 206 -13.39 -12.90 -1.92
CA MET A 206 -14.11 -13.84 -2.78
C MET A 206 -14.17 -13.29 -4.20
N LEU A 207 -13.74 -14.08 -5.19
CA LEU A 207 -13.71 -13.65 -6.59
C LEU A 207 -15.12 -13.59 -7.18
N SER A 208 -15.44 -12.46 -7.81
CA SER A 208 -16.64 -12.24 -8.61
C SER A 208 -16.34 -12.14 -10.12
N GLY A 209 -15.07 -12.36 -10.50
CA GLY A 209 -14.59 -12.36 -11.88
C GLY A 209 -13.16 -12.88 -11.99
N LYS A 210 -12.59 -12.85 -13.20
CA LYS A 210 -11.19 -13.25 -13.44
C LYS A 210 -10.24 -12.15 -12.99
N LEU A 211 -9.19 -12.53 -12.25
CA LEU A 211 -8.08 -11.62 -11.98
C LEU A 211 -7.24 -11.37 -13.25
N PRO A 212 -6.56 -10.22 -13.36
CA PRO A 212 -5.59 -9.99 -14.42
C PRO A 212 -4.44 -11.01 -14.34
N THR A 213 -3.92 -11.42 -15.50
CA THR A 213 -2.70 -12.22 -15.57
C THR A 213 -1.53 -11.42 -15.02
N ILE A 214 -0.72 -12.02 -14.15
CA ILE A 214 0.46 -11.41 -13.55
C ILE A 214 1.62 -11.48 -14.55
N THR A 215 2.15 -10.32 -14.94
CA THR A 215 3.21 -10.15 -15.96
C THR A 215 4.42 -9.37 -15.46
N SER A 216 4.43 -8.94 -14.20
CA SER A 216 5.52 -8.20 -13.55
C SER A 216 6.01 -8.92 -12.28
N ASN A 217 6.96 -8.29 -11.59
CA ASN A 217 7.40 -8.75 -10.28
C ASN A 217 6.37 -8.33 -9.23
N ILE A 218 5.76 -9.29 -8.54
CA ILE A 218 4.76 -9.02 -7.50
C ILE A 218 5.00 -9.90 -6.28
N GLN A 219 5.03 -9.29 -5.11
CA GLN A 219 4.93 -9.97 -3.84
C GLN A 219 3.51 -9.84 -3.27
N PHE A 220 2.79 -10.94 -3.14
CA PHE A 220 1.55 -11.02 -2.40
C PHE A 220 1.83 -11.42 -0.95
N VAL A 221 1.41 -10.57 -0.01
CA VAL A 221 1.47 -10.81 1.43
C VAL A 221 0.06 -11.06 1.92
N GLY A 222 -0.27 -12.33 2.18
CA GLY A 222 -1.63 -12.76 2.48
C GLY A 222 -2.09 -12.48 3.90
N ASN A 223 -1.20 -12.24 4.87
CA ASN A 223 -1.54 -11.98 6.28
C ASN A 223 -2.50 -13.03 6.89
N ASN A 224 -2.40 -14.29 6.44
CA ASN A 224 -3.28 -15.42 6.75
C ASN A 224 -4.75 -15.25 6.30
N TYR A 225 -5.05 -14.28 5.42
CA TYR A 225 -6.35 -14.17 4.79
C TYR A 225 -6.54 -15.22 3.69
N THR A 226 -7.80 -15.36 3.28
CA THR A 226 -8.24 -16.29 2.26
C THR A 226 -8.59 -15.56 0.97
N ILE A 227 -8.16 -16.10 -0.17
CA ILE A 227 -8.70 -15.80 -1.48
C ILE A 227 -9.51 -17.01 -1.99
N ASN A 228 -10.80 -16.80 -2.28
CA ASN A 228 -11.74 -17.83 -2.69
C ASN A 228 -12.14 -17.66 -4.16
N GLY A 229 -11.90 -18.67 -4.98
CA GLY A 229 -12.22 -18.68 -6.42
C GLY A 229 -13.69 -18.94 -6.77
N SER A 230 -14.57 -19.01 -5.77
CA SER A 230 -16.02 -19.21 -5.89
C SER A 230 -16.40 -20.48 -6.65
N LYS A 231 -15.52 -21.49 -6.67
CA LYS A 231 -15.64 -22.72 -7.48
C LYS A 231 -15.85 -22.46 -8.97
N THR A 232 -15.48 -21.27 -9.44
CA THR A 232 -15.81 -20.77 -10.78
C THR A 232 -14.59 -20.20 -11.48
N TYR A 233 -13.75 -19.46 -10.75
CA TYR A 233 -12.63 -18.70 -11.30
C TYR A 233 -11.30 -19.36 -10.96
N GLN A 234 -10.40 -19.35 -11.93
CA GLN A 234 -8.99 -19.59 -11.68
C GLN A 234 -8.45 -18.39 -10.92
N ILE A 235 -7.71 -18.62 -9.83
CA ILE A 235 -7.32 -17.53 -8.93
C ILE A 235 -6.11 -16.78 -9.48
N PHE A 236 -4.92 -17.39 -9.49
CA PHE A 236 -3.72 -16.72 -10.01
C PHE A 236 -3.23 -17.33 -11.31
N THR A 237 -2.90 -16.47 -12.27
CA THR A 237 -2.22 -16.85 -13.52
C THR A 237 -0.97 -16.01 -13.70
N VAL A 238 0.19 -16.65 -13.81
CA VAL A 238 1.50 -16.00 -13.98
C VAL A 238 2.03 -16.28 -15.38
N ASN A 239 2.29 -15.21 -16.13
CA ASN A 239 2.83 -15.28 -17.49
C ASN A 239 3.81 -14.12 -17.75
N GLY A 240 4.84 -14.01 -16.90
CA GLY A 240 5.89 -13.01 -17.02
C GLY A 240 7.25 -13.67 -17.17
N ALA A 241 7.75 -13.83 -18.40
CA ALA A 241 9.09 -14.39 -18.64
C ALA A 241 10.17 -13.61 -17.86
N GLY A 242 10.98 -14.33 -17.08
CA GLY A 242 12.04 -13.74 -16.26
C GLY A 242 11.55 -12.91 -15.06
N LYS A 243 10.24 -12.86 -14.81
CA LYS A 243 9.65 -12.18 -13.65
C LYS A 243 9.52 -13.11 -12.47
N THR A 244 9.47 -12.52 -11.28
CA THR A 244 9.38 -13.23 -10.01
C THR A 244 8.10 -12.86 -9.28
N VAL A 245 7.29 -13.86 -8.96
CA VAL A 245 6.12 -13.71 -8.10
C VAL A 245 6.38 -14.41 -6.78
N ARG A 246 6.16 -13.72 -5.67
CA ARG A 246 6.23 -14.31 -4.33
C ARG A 246 4.84 -14.27 -3.71
N ILE A 247 4.40 -15.36 -3.11
CA ILE A 247 3.15 -15.41 -2.36
C ILE A 247 3.49 -15.92 -0.97
N SER A 248 3.13 -15.17 0.07
CA SER A 248 3.30 -15.62 1.45
C SER A 248 2.02 -15.53 2.27
N ASP A 249 1.87 -16.42 3.24
CA ASP A 249 0.84 -16.36 4.30
C ASP A 249 -0.58 -16.23 3.74
N LEU A 250 -0.93 -17.02 2.73
CA LEU A 250 -2.21 -16.90 2.02
C LEU A 250 -2.90 -18.27 1.91
N MET A 251 -4.22 -18.29 2.14
CA MET A 251 -5.05 -19.45 1.84
C MET A 251 -5.73 -19.25 0.48
N ILE A 252 -5.47 -20.14 -0.47
CA ILE A 252 -6.01 -20.12 -1.82
C ILE A 252 -7.03 -21.25 -1.92
N VAL A 253 -8.32 -20.93 -2.01
CA VAL A 253 -9.39 -21.93 -1.90
C VAL A 253 -10.39 -21.89 -3.04
N ASP A 254 -11.02 -23.02 -3.34
CA ASP A 254 -12.16 -23.10 -4.26
C ASP A 254 -11.88 -22.53 -5.67
N GLY A 255 -10.62 -22.49 -6.12
CA GLY A 255 -10.26 -22.09 -7.47
C GLY A 255 -10.66 -23.14 -8.50
N LEU A 256 -11.25 -22.74 -9.62
CA LEU A 256 -11.61 -23.65 -10.72
C LEU A 256 -11.03 -23.17 -12.05
N ALA A 257 -10.35 -24.07 -12.74
CA ALA A 257 -10.05 -23.91 -14.16
C ALA A 257 -10.72 -25.03 -14.97
N LYS A 258 -11.55 -24.65 -15.95
CA LYS A 258 -12.17 -25.58 -16.89
C LYS A 258 -11.67 -25.29 -18.31
N GLY A 259 -11.12 -26.30 -18.97
CA GLY A 259 -10.80 -26.24 -20.40
C GLY A 259 -12.07 -26.12 -21.25
N SER A 260 -11.98 -25.45 -22.40
CA SER A 260 -13.07 -25.40 -23.37
C SER A 260 -13.41 -26.79 -23.89
N ASP A 261 -14.70 -27.08 -24.00
CA ASP A 261 -15.20 -28.29 -24.65
C ASP A 261 -14.89 -28.23 -26.16
N GLY A 262 -14.66 -29.39 -26.78
CA GLY A 262 -14.46 -29.53 -28.22
C GLY A 262 -15.68 -29.09 -29.01
N THR A 263 -15.46 -28.65 -30.26
CA THR A 263 -16.57 -28.30 -31.15
C THR A 263 -17.00 -29.50 -31.98
N ASP A 264 -18.30 -29.77 -32.02
CA ASP A 264 -18.91 -30.71 -32.97
C ASP A 264 -18.99 -30.00 -34.32
N ASN A 265 -18.18 -30.42 -35.28
CA ASN A 265 -18.18 -29.84 -36.62
C ASN A 265 -18.56 -30.97 -37.57
N GLY A 266 -19.87 -31.19 -37.73
CA GLY A 266 -20.57 -32.39 -38.24
C GLY A 266 -20.21 -32.97 -39.63
N SER A 267 -18.97 -32.80 -40.08
CA SER A 267 -18.37 -33.37 -41.28
C SER A 267 -16.91 -33.81 -41.09
N THR A 268 -16.28 -33.57 -39.92
CA THR A 268 -14.91 -33.99 -39.54
C THR A 268 -14.88 -34.43 -38.08
N ALA A 269 -13.94 -35.31 -37.69
CA ALA A 269 -13.78 -35.74 -36.30
C ALA A 269 -13.83 -34.55 -35.32
N GLY A 270 -14.64 -34.65 -34.26
CA GLY A 270 -14.86 -33.60 -33.28
C GLY A 270 -13.57 -33.05 -32.66
N GLY A 271 -13.60 -31.77 -32.28
CA GLY A 271 -12.43 -31.09 -31.70
C GLY A 271 -12.03 -31.67 -30.35
N ASN A 272 -10.73 -31.66 -30.03
CA ASN A 272 -10.25 -32.07 -28.70
C ASN A 272 -10.61 -31.00 -27.65
N GLY A 273 -11.03 -31.44 -26.46
CA GLY A 273 -11.19 -30.57 -25.30
C GLY A 273 -9.84 -30.00 -24.82
N ALA A 274 -9.84 -28.75 -24.34
CA ALA A 274 -8.63 -28.08 -23.85
C ALA A 274 -8.20 -28.59 -22.46
N VAL A 275 -6.92 -28.44 -22.11
CA VAL A 275 -6.37 -28.83 -20.80
C VAL A 275 -6.89 -27.95 -19.66
N GLY A 276 -7.12 -28.54 -18.49
CA GLY A 276 -7.32 -27.80 -17.25
C GLY A 276 -5.98 -27.30 -16.71
N GLN A 277 -5.84 -26.00 -16.51
CA GLN A 277 -4.62 -25.34 -16.02
C GLN A 277 -4.85 -24.98 -14.54
N GLY A 278 -4.04 -25.43 -13.58
CA GLY A 278 -4.32 -25.36 -12.11
C GLY A 278 -5.32 -24.30 -11.61
N GLY A 279 -6.36 -24.72 -10.88
CA GLY A 279 -7.46 -23.83 -10.46
C GLY A 279 -7.08 -22.75 -9.44
N GLY A 280 -6.14 -23.03 -8.54
CA GLY A 280 -5.65 -22.04 -7.57
C GLY A 280 -4.49 -21.19 -8.08
N LEU A 281 -3.56 -21.81 -8.82
CA LEU A 281 -2.40 -21.14 -9.39
C LEU A 281 -2.00 -21.85 -10.68
N PHE A 282 -1.81 -21.08 -11.75
CA PHE A 282 -1.23 -21.54 -12.99
C PHE A 282 -0.03 -20.67 -13.38
N VAL A 283 1.10 -21.32 -13.63
CA VAL A 283 2.35 -20.66 -14.03
C VAL A 283 2.69 -21.09 -15.45
N GLN A 284 2.47 -20.18 -16.40
CA GLN A 284 2.83 -20.37 -17.80
C GLN A 284 4.30 -19.98 -18.04
N GLN A 285 4.72 -18.84 -17.48
CA GLN A 285 6.10 -18.32 -17.56
C GLN A 285 6.43 -17.48 -16.32
N GLY A 286 7.69 -17.53 -15.89
CA GLY A 286 8.19 -16.80 -14.72
C GLY A 286 8.56 -17.74 -13.57
N ASN A 287 9.01 -17.14 -12.46
CA ASN A 287 9.40 -17.85 -11.26
C ASN A 287 8.38 -17.56 -10.16
N VAL A 288 7.85 -18.60 -9.51
CA VAL A 288 6.92 -18.43 -8.38
C VAL A 288 7.53 -19.05 -7.11
N THR A 289 7.56 -18.27 -6.03
CA THR A 289 7.94 -18.74 -4.69
C THR A 289 6.74 -18.67 -3.77
N LEU A 290 6.46 -19.76 -3.05
CA LEU A 290 5.36 -19.87 -2.10
C LEU A 290 5.92 -20.09 -0.69
N VAL A 291 5.48 -19.31 0.29
CA VAL A 291 5.92 -19.42 1.69
C VAL A 291 4.71 -19.41 2.60
N ASN A 292 4.46 -20.50 3.33
CA ASN A 292 3.26 -20.61 4.19
C ASN A 292 1.95 -20.35 3.39
N VAL A 293 1.80 -21.02 2.25
CA VAL A 293 0.61 -20.93 1.40
C VAL A 293 -0.14 -22.24 1.45
N THR A 294 -1.45 -22.19 1.69
CA THR A 294 -2.33 -23.37 1.69
C THR A 294 -3.21 -23.35 0.45
N PHE A 295 -3.29 -24.48 -0.26
CA PHE A 295 -4.26 -24.70 -1.33
C PHE A 295 -5.33 -25.66 -0.85
N ASP A 296 -6.59 -25.25 -0.84
CA ASP A 296 -7.71 -26.12 -0.43
C ASP A 296 -8.84 -26.13 -1.47
N ASN A 297 -9.37 -27.31 -1.77
CA ASN A 297 -10.45 -27.53 -2.74
C ASN A 297 -10.31 -26.83 -4.12
N ASN A 298 -9.07 -26.62 -4.60
CA ASN A 298 -8.81 -26.09 -5.94
C ASN A 298 -8.90 -27.21 -6.99
N LYS A 299 -9.53 -26.95 -8.13
CA LYS A 299 -9.80 -27.95 -9.18
C LYS A 299 -9.36 -27.47 -10.56
N ALA A 300 -8.76 -28.37 -11.33
CA ALA A 300 -8.58 -28.22 -12.77
C ALA A 300 -9.35 -29.34 -13.50
N VAL A 301 -10.08 -28.98 -14.54
CA VAL A 301 -10.93 -29.88 -15.33
C VAL A 301 -10.65 -29.66 -16.81
N GLY A 302 -10.38 -30.71 -17.57
CA GLY A 302 -10.27 -30.62 -19.03
C GLY A 302 -11.63 -30.37 -19.68
N GLY A 303 -11.61 -29.92 -20.94
CA GLY A 303 -12.80 -29.90 -21.77
C GLY A 303 -13.21 -31.31 -22.19
N GLN A 304 -14.49 -31.50 -22.49
CA GLN A 304 -14.97 -32.70 -23.18
C GLN A 304 -14.50 -32.71 -24.64
N GLY A 305 -14.32 -33.89 -25.23
CA GLY A 305 -14.16 -34.00 -26.69
C GLY A 305 -15.48 -33.68 -27.40
N GLY A 306 -15.39 -33.14 -28.62
CA GLY A 306 -16.55 -33.04 -29.51
C GLY A 306 -16.83 -34.38 -30.19
N ASP A 307 -18.09 -34.59 -30.57
CA ASP A 307 -18.56 -35.75 -31.33
C ASP A 307 -18.31 -35.60 -32.85
#